data_AF-A0A510XZQ6-F1
#
_entry.id   AF-A0A510XZQ6-F1
#
_cell.length_a   1.000
_cell.length_b   1.000
_cell.length_c   1.000
_cell.angle_alpha   90.00
_cell.angle_beta   90.00
_cell.angle_gamma   90.00
#
_symmetry.space_group_name_H-M   'P 1'
#
loop_
_entity.id
_entity.type
_entity.pdbx_description
1 polymer ?
#
loop_
_entity_poly.entity_id
_entity_poly.type
_entity_poly.pdbx_seq_one_letter_code
_entity_poly.pdbx_strand_id
1 'polypeptide(L)'
;MEDIIEINYLNYSLQELREAWITVDDYTYPERAIEVYKLLKKSEIKASEENHCDTSSTWVLSMLRNFNKPKKLDPTFSDVLLEESSATMKEQRVIKLIAERENIDHM
;
A
#
# COMPACT_ATOMS: atom_id res chain seq x y z
N MET A 1 25.88 3.33 -12.22
CA MET A 1 25.13 4.42 -11.55
C MET A 1 23.72 4.21 -12.03
N GLU A 2 22.91 3.48 -11.26
CA GLU A 2 21.51 3.24 -11.63
C GLU A 2 20.76 4.54 -11.40
N ASP A 3 20.18 5.09 -12.47
CA ASP A 3 19.32 6.25 -12.38
C ASP A 3 18.16 5.91 -11.43
N ILE A 4 18.10 6.60 -10.29
CA ILE A 4 16.95 6.51 -9.40
C ILE A 4 15.81 7.19 -10.16
N ILE A 5 15.00 6.40 -10.87
CA ILE A 5 13.79 6.90 -11.51
C ILE A 5 12.91 7.47 -10.39
N GLU A 6 12.77 8.79 -10.36
CA GLU A 6 11.89 9.47 -9.42
C GLU A 6 10.45 9.23 -9.89
N ILE A 7 9.74 8.36 -9.19
CA ILE A 7 8.35 8.03 -9.49
C ILE A 7 7.49 9.01 -8.70
N ASN A 8 6.72 9.83 -9.40
CA ASN A 8 5.77 10.75 -8.79
C ASN A 8 4.40 10.08 -8.60
N TYR A 9 4.02 9.83 -7.35
CA TYR A 9 2.76 9.16 -7.00
C TYR A 9 1.58 10.12 -6.77
N LEU A 10 1.79 11.45 -6.84
CA LEU A 10 0.78 12.45 -6.47
C LEU A 10 -0.49 12.41 -7.34
N ASN A 11 -0.34 11.99 -8.60
CA ASN A 11 -1.43 11.91 -9.56
C ASN A 11 -2.05 10.52 -9.66
N TYR A 12 -1.60 9.56 -8.85
CA TYR A 12 -2.13 8.20 -8.87
C TYR A 12 -3.55 8.18 -8.29
N SER A 13 -4.44 7.44 -8.95
CA SER A 13 -5.74 7.08 -8.41
C SER A 13 -5.60 6.16 -7.19
N LEU A 14 -6.67 6.00 -6.41
CA LEU A 14 -6.67 5.08 -5.26
C LEU A 14 -6.30 3.65 -5.66
N GLN A 15 -6.72 3.20 -6.83
CA GLN A 15 -6.38 1.89 -7.39
C GLN A 15 -4.86 1.81 -7.65
N GLU A 16 -4.30 2.78 -8.37
CA GLU A 16 -2.87 2.82 -8.68
C GLU A 16 -1.99 2.93 -7.42
N LEU A 17 -2.45 3.66 -6.40
CA LEU A 17 -1.76 3.73 -5.10
C LEU A 17 -1.76 2.38 -4.37
N ARG A 18 -2.84 1.59 -4.47
CA ARG A 18 -2.91 0.24 -3.92
C ARG A 18 -1.97 -0.72 -4.65
N GLU A 19 -1.85 -0.58 -5.98
CA GLU A 19 -0.90 -1.34 -6.79
C GLU A 19 0.55 -0.97 -6.46
N ALA A 20 0.85 0.32 -6.35
CA ALA A 20 2.15 0.82 -5.91
C ALA A 20 2.48 0.29 -4.51
N TRP A 21 1.52 0.28 -3.59
CA TRP A 21 1.71 -0.23 -2.25
C TRP A 21 2.07 -1.72 -2.23
N ILE A 22 1.49 -2.54 -3.10
CA ILE A 22 1.86 -3.96 -3.16
C ILE A 22 3.26 -4.14 -3.76
N THR A 23 3.60 -3.36 -4.79
CA THR A 23 4.81 -3.55 -5.60
C THR A 23 6.08 -2.92 -5.05
N VAL A 24 5.99 -1.81 -4.31
CA VAL A 24 7.15 -1.12 -3.75
C VAL A 24 7.76 -1.94 -2.61
N ASP A 25 9.00 -2.38 -2.71
CA ASP A 25 9.69 -3.03 -1.58
C ASP A 25 10.08 -1.99 -0.51
N ASP A 26 9.54 -2.15 0.71
CA ASP A 26 9.81 -1.23 1.83
C ASP A 26 11.21 -1.39 2.45
N TYR A 27 11.88 -2.52 2.23
CA TYR A 27 13.27 -2.70 2.66
C TYR A 27 14.24 -2.00 1.71
N THR A 28 14.01 -2.15 0.40
CA THR A 28 14.89 -1.59 -0.63
C THR A 28 14.61 -0.10 -0.87
N TYR A 29 13.34 0.32 -0.81
CA TYR A 29 12.92 1.69 -1.10
C TYR A 29 12.01 2.26 0.00
N PRO A 30 12.52 2.46 1.22
CA PRO A 30 11.71 2.89 2.36
C PRO A 30 11.04 4.26 2.15
N GLU A 31 11.71 5.19 1.46
CA GLU A 31 11.13 6.52 1.18
C GLU A 31 9.92 6.44 0.25
N ARG A 32 10.00 5.60 -0.80
CA ARG A 32 8.87 5.37 -1.71
C ARG A 32 7.72 4.71 -0.98
N ALA A 33 8.01 3.75 -0.09
CA ALA A 33 6.98 3.09 0.70
C ALA A 33 6.25 4.09 1.62
N ILE A 34 6.97 5.01 2.25
CA ILE A 34 6.39 6.07 3.09
C ILE A 34 5.51 7.01 2.26
N GLU A 35 6.00 7.46 1.10
CA GLU A 35 5.25 8.37 0.24
C GLU A 35 3.94 7.74 -0.23
N VAL A 36 4.00 6.51 -0.77
CA VAL A 36 2.82 5.76 -1.19
C VAL A 36 1.86 5.54 -0.03
N TYR A 37 2.37 5.19 1.16
CA TYR A 37 1.55 5.01 2.35
C TYR A 37 0.76 6.27 2.74
N LYS A 38 1.44 7.42 2.80
CA LYS A 38 0.83 8.71 3.15
C LYS A 38 -0.25 9.10 2.14
N LEU A 39 0.02 8.94 0.84
CA LEU A 39 -0.94 9.23 -0.23
C LEU A 39 -2.13 8.27 -0.23
N LEU A 40 -1.88 6.98 0.02
CA LEU A 40 -2.91 5.96 0.12
C LEU A 40 -3.87 6.28 1.26
N LYS A 41 -3.37 6.53 2.48
CA LYS A 41 -4.22 6.86 3.64
C LYS A 41 -5.02 8.14 3.42
N LYS A 42 -4.42 9.17 2.84
CA LYS A 42 -5.15 10.41 2.49
C LYS A 42 -6.29 10.14 1.51
N SER A 43 -6.05 9.30 0.51
CA SER A 43 -7.04 8.94 -0.51
C SER A 43 -8.15 8.05 0.07
N GLU A 44 -7.83 7.14 1.00
CA GLU A 44 -8.80 6.30 1.70
C GLU A 44 -9.70 7.12 2.63
N ILE A 45 -9.14 8.08 3.38
CA ILE A 45 -9.93 8.99 4.21
C ILE A 45 -10.92 9.77 3.35
N LYS A 46 -10.44 10.37 2.25
CA LYS A 46 -11.29 11.12 1.31
C LYS A 46 -12.40 10.24 0.71
N ALA A 47 -12.08 9.01 0.31
CA ALA A 47 -13.06 8.08 -0.25
C ALA A 47 -14.11 7.63 0.78
N SER A 48 -13.72 7.49 2.06
CA SER A 48 -14.62 7.15 3.17
C SER A 48 -15.56 8.30 3.51
N GLU A 49 -15.06 9.53 3.55
CA GLU A 49 -15.87 10.75 3.76
C GLU A 49 -16.91 10.95 2.64
N GLU A 50 -16.56 10.62 1.39
CA GLU A 50 -17.46 10.75 0.24
C GLU A 50 -18.49 9.61 0.13
N ASN A 51 -18.22 8.41 0.68
CA ASN A 51 -19.05 7.22 0.44
C ASN A 51 -19.60 6.51 1.69
N HIS A 52 -19.37 6.99 2.92
CA HIS A 52 -19.83 6.36 4.18
C HIS A 52 -19.60 4.82 4.22
N CYS A 53 -18.53 4.32 3.62
CA CYS A 53 -18.27 2.89 3.48
C CYS A 53 -16.89 2.54 4.04
N ASP A 54 -16.89 1.73 5.10
CA ASP A 54 -15.70 1.15 5.73
C ASP A 54 -14.94 0.29 4.71
N THR A 55 -13.95 0.88 4.05
CA THR A 55 -13.18 0.25 2.97
C THR A 55 -11.86 -0.36 3.45
N SER A 56 -11.55 -0.32 4.75
CA SER A 56 -10.23 -0.69 5.27
C SER A 56 -9.88 -2.17 5.11
N SER A 57 -10.87 -3.07 5.07
CA SER A 57 -10.64 -4.52 5.11
C SER A 57 -10.88 -5.25 3.78
N THR A 58 -11.59 -4.65 2.81
CA THR A 58 -12.04 -5.37 1.60
C THR A 58 -11.24 -5.03 0.34
N TRP A 59 -10.31 -4.07 0.42
CA TRP A 59 -9.59 -3.63 -0.76
C TRP A 59 -8.49 -4.59 -1.20
N VAL A 60 -7.77 -5.22 -0.27
CA VAL A 60 -6.74 -6.24 -0.58
C VAL A 60 -7.39 -7.39 -1.36
N LEU A 61 -8.57 -7.83 -0.92
CA LEU A 61 -9.40 -8.81 -1.64
C LEU A 61 -9.76 -8.34 -3.06
N SER A 62 -10.18 -7.08 -3.19
CA SER A 62 -10.57 -6.50 -4.48
C SER A 62 -9.38 -6.38 -5.43
N MET A 63 -8.19 -6.05 -4.91
CA MET A 63 -6.93 -5.98 -5.65
C MET A 63 -6.47 -7.35 -6.12
N LEU A 64 -6.38 -8.33 -5.22
CA LEU A 64 -5.97 -9.70 -5.57
C LEU A 64 -6.89 -10.30 -6.62
N ARG A 65 -8.19 -10.05 -6.52
CA ARG A 65 -9.17 -10.52 -7.50
C ARG A 65 -9.04 -9.82 -8.86
N ASN A 66 -8.62 -8.56 -8.88
CA ASN A 66 -8.38 -7.81 -10.11
C ASN A 66 -7.04 -8.16 -10.78
N PHE A 67 -5.98 -8.40 -10.00
CA PHE A 67 -4.71 -8.92 -10.52
C PHE A 67 -4.83 -10.36 -11.05
N ASN A 68 -5.73 -11.18 -10.48
CA ASN A 68 -5.91 -12.59 -10.85
C ASN A 68 -6.94 -12.87 -11.97
N LYS A 69 -7.17 -11.97 -12.93
CA LYS A 69 -7.97 -12.30 -14.13
C LYS A 69 -7.11 -12.80 -15.31
N PRO A 70 -7.48 -13.88 -16.01
CA PRO A 70 -7.83 -15.22 -15.54
C PRO A 70 -6.65 -16.18 -15.83
N LYS A 71 -5.95 -16.65 -14.81
CA LYS A 71 -5.00 -17.77 -14.96
C LYS A 71 -5.38 -18.93 -14.04
N LYS A 72 -6.53 -19.56 -14.30
CA LYS A 72 -6.92 -20.92 -13.83
C LYS A 72 -6.81 -21.26 -12.32
N LEU A 73 -6.34 -20.36 -11.46
CA LEU A 73 -6.28 -20.51 -10.02
C LEU A 73 -7.16 -19.43 -9.41
N ASP A 74 -8.29 -19.85 -8.84
CA ASP A 74 -8.90 -19.07 -7.78
C ASP A 74 -7.91 -19.07 -6.60
N PRO A 75 -7.49 -17.90 -6.10
CA PRO A 75 -6.64 -17.84 -4.92
C PRO A 75 -7.36 -18.56 -3.77
N THR A 76 -6.66 -19.48 -3.11
CA THR A 76 -7.26 -20.15 -1.96
C THR A 76 -7.44 -19.15 -0.83
N PHE A 77 -8.37 -19.44 0.09
CA PHE A 77 -8.56 -18.64 1.29
C PHE A 77 -7.24 -18.45 2.08
N SER A 78 -6.33 -19.43 2.02
CA SER A 78 -5.01 -19.35 2.64
C SER A 78 -4.10 -18.33 1.95
N ASP A 79 -4.12 -18.26 0.62
CA ASP A 79 -3.31 -17.29 -0.13
C ASP A 79 -3.75 -15.86 0.17
N VAL A 80 -5.07 -15.68 0.29
CA VAL A 80 -5.68 -14.40 0.66
C VAL A 80 -5.25 -13.94 2.05
N LEU A 81 -5.35 -14.82 3.06
CA LEU A 81 -4.93 -14.49 4.43
C LEU A 81 -3.43 -14.19 4.53
N LEU A 82 -2.61 -14.88 3.73
CA LEU A 82 -1.17 -14.64 3.69
C LEU A 82 -0.84 -13.25 3.13
N GLU A 83 -1.52 -12.83 2.07
CA GLU A 83 -1.35 -11.50 1.47
C GLU A 83 -1.86 -10.38 2.40
N GLU A 84 -3.02 -10.58 3.04
CA GLU A 84 -3.53 -9.63 4.05
C GLU A 84 -2.57 -9.50 5.25
N SER A 85 -2.03 -10.61 5.73
CA SER A 85 -1.03 -10.62 6.80
C SER A 85 0.25 -9.90 6.36
N SER A 86 0.72 -10.16 5.14
CA SER A 86 1.93 -9.52 4.57
C SER A 86 1.75 -8.01 4.41
N ALA A 87 0.60 -7.57 3.91
CA ALA A 87 0.25 -6.16 3.80
C ALA A 87 0.17 -5.47 5.18
N THR A 88 -0.42 -6.14 6.17
CA THR A 88 -0.51 -5.62 7.55
C THR A 88 0.88 -5.50 8.19
N MET A 89 1.72 -6.52 8.04
CA MET A 89 3.09 -6.48 8.55
C MET A 89 3.90 -5.36 7.89
N LYS A 90 3.70 -5.14 6.59
CA LYS A 90 4.33 -4.03 5.86
C LYS A 90 3.87 -2.68 6.38
N GLU A 91 2.57 -2.51 6.58
CA GLU A 91 2.02 -1.28 7.15
C GLU A 91 2.64 -0.98 8.52
N GLN A 92 2.73 -1.97 9.41
CA GLN A 92 3.39 -1.81 10.72
C GLN A 92 4.85 -1.37 10.61
N ARG A 93 5.61 -1.95 9.66
CA ARG A 93 7.01 -1.57 9.43
C ARG A 93 7.11 -0.13 8.92
N VAL A 94 6.28 0.26 7.97
CA VAL A 94 6.28 1.63 7.42
C VAL A 94 5.86 2.66 8.47
N ILE A 95 4.86 2.36 9.29
CA ILE A 95 4.48 3.24 10.42
C ILE A 95 5.66 3.42 11.38
N LYS A 96 6.37 2.34 11.72
CA LYS A 96 7.56 2.41 12.58
C LYS A 96 8.66 3.26 11.93
N LEU A 97 8.91 3.09 10.64
CA LEU A 97 9.87 3.86 9.86
C LEU A 97 9.54 5.36 9.81
N ILE A 98 8.26 5.72 9.80
CA ILE A 98 7.81 7.12 9.89
C ILE A 98 8.10 7.68 11.28
N ALA A 99 7.70 6.95 12.32
CA ALA A 99 7.91 7.38 13.71
C ALA A 99 9.40 7.52 14.08
N GLU A 100 10.26 6.63 13.58
CA GLU A 100 11.71 6.74 13.77
C GLU A 100 12.27 8.02 13.12
N ARG A 101 11.80 8.39 11.93
CA ARG A 101 12.24 9.60 11.23
C ARG A 101 11.74 10.88 11.91
N GLU A 102 10.47 10.93 12.30
CA GLU A 102 9.89 12.08 13.00
C GLU A 102 10.58 12.32 14.36
N ASN A 103 11.03 11.27 15.05
CA ASN A 103 11.83 11.42 16.27
C ASN A 103 13.25 11.95 16.00
N ILE A 104 13.84 11.68 14.85
CA ILE A 104 15.17 12.22 14.48
C ILE A 104 15.07 13.72 14.18
N ASP A 105 14.00 14.18 13.50
CA ASP A 105 13.80 15.59 13.17
C ASP A 105 13.52 16.49 14.39
N HIS A 106 13.27 15.89 15.57
CA HIS A 106 13.03 16.59 16.84
C HIS A 106 14.23 16.58 17.81
N MET A 107 15.39 16.04 17.40
CA MET A 107 16.65 16.10 18.15
C MET A 107 17.60 17.14 17.55
#